data_AF-A0A382E817-F1
#
_entry.id   AF-A0A382E817-F1
#
_cell.length_a   1.000
_cell.length_b   1.000
_cell.length_c   1.000
_cell.angle_alpha   90.00
_cell.angle_beta   90.00
_cell.angle_gamma   90.00
#
_symmetry.space_group_name_H-M   'P 1'
#
loop_
_entity.id
_entity.type
_entity.pdbx_description
1 polymer ?
#
loop_
_entity_poly.entity_id
_entity_poly.type
_entity_poly.pdbx_seq_one_letter_code
_entity_poly.pdbx_strand_id
1 'polypeptide(L)'
;MEGDNMKGIKGWLLVYLIGSIPLLIMYSMGLSGWFFEYPFILMVIIFFVLAIPLWLIMLKSPKAPQWNISMWWTIVVLMTLRSISVFLEPGGKEMNIIEMLSVALTLLIIVSISLVWAIIWTKYFKKSIRVRNTFC
;
A
#
# COMPACT_ATOMS: atom_id res chain seq x y z
N MET A 1 1.14 -2.26 31.81
CA MET A 1 1.18 -3.62 31.22
C MET A 1 1.25 -3.54 29.69
N GLU A 2 2.26 -2.87 29.12
CA GLU A 2 2.37 -2.65 27.66
C GLU A 2 3.51 -3.44 26.99
N GLY A 3 4.39 -4.07 27.78
CA GLY A 3 5.59 -4.74 27.26
C GLY A 3 5.37 -6.12 26.63
N ASP A 4 4.18 -6.72 26.77
CA ASP A 4 3.95 -8.13 26.37
C ASP A 4 3.35 -8.29 24.96
N ASN A 5 2.65 -7.27 24.45
CA ASN A 5 2.03 -7.32 23.12
C ASN A 5 3.07 -7.35 21.97
N MET A 6 4.26 -6.77 22.14
CA MET A 6 5.31 -6.79 21.12
C MET A 6 6.16 -8.07 21.11
N LYS A 7 5.97 -9.01 22.05
CA LYS A 7 6.66 -10.31 22.02
C LYS A 7 6.13 -11.13 20.82
N GLY A 8 6.80 -11.02 19.68
CA GLY A 8 6.48 -11.73 18.43
C GLY A 8 6.69 -10.87 17.18
N ILE A 9 6.44 -9.56 17.27
CA ILE A 9 6.61 -8.60 16.19
C ILE A 9 8.05 -8.08 16.21
N LYS A 10 8.99 -8.91 15.72
CA LYS A 10 10.42 -8.58 15.69
C LYS A 10 11.06 -8.87 14.34
N GLY A 11 12.09 -8.09 14.01
CA GLY A 11 12.86 -8.22 12.77
C GLY A 11 12.06 -7.77 11.55
N TRP A 12 11.99 -8.61 10.52
CA TRP A 12 11.35 -8.30 9.24
C TRP A 12 9.88 -7.85 9.34
N LEU A 13 9.13 -8.33 10.33
CA LEU A 13 7.74 -7.89 10.52
C LEU A 13 7.63 -6.42 10.93
N LEU A 14 8.62 -5.92 11.67
CA LEU A 14 8.69 -4.52 12.10
C LEU A 14 9.12 -3.62 10.94
N VAL A 15 10.10 -4.09 10.14
CA VAL A 15 10.49 -3.43 8.88
C VAL A 15 9.29 -3.30 7.93
N TYR A 16 8.48 -4.35 7.82
CA TYR A 16 7.24 -4.32 7.05
C TYR A 16 6.30 -3.23 7.53
N LEU A 17 6.02 -3.17 8.83
CA LEU A 17 5.07 -2.22 9.41
C LEU A 17 5.54 -0.78 9.21
N ILE A 18 6.79 -0.49 9.55
CA ILE A 18 7.37 0.86 9.39
C ILE A 18 7.39 1.26 7.91
N GLY A 19 7.82 0.38 7.01
CA GLY A 19 7.86 0.67 5.59
C GLY A 19 6.48 0.80 4.94
N SER A 20 5.47 0.10 5.46
CA SER A 20 4.12 0.12 4.92
C SER A 20 3.39 1.43 5.19
N ILE A 21 3.63 2.08 6.34
CA ILE A 21 2.95 3.34 6.70
C ILE A 21 3.17 4.47 5.66
N PRO A 22 4.41 4.88 5.32
CA PRO A 22 4.62 5.95 4.35
C PRO A 22 4.13 5.59 2.96
N LEU A 23 4.23 4.31 2.58
CA LEU A 23 3.65 3.81 1.33
C LEU A 23 2.13 3.94 1.31
N LEU A 24 1.44 3.54 2.38
CA LEU A 24 -0.01 3.69 2.49
C LEU A 24 -0.46 5.14 2.42
N ILE A 25 0.29 6.08 3.02
CA ILE A 25 0.01 7.52 2.90
C ILE A 25 0.09 7.94 1.43
N MET A 26 1.22 7.66 0.76
CA MET A 26 1.42 7.98 -0.64
C MET A 26 0.33 7.38 -1.54
N TYR A 27 -0.06 6.12 -1.29
CA TYR A 27 -1.11 5.47 -2.06
C TYR A 27 -2.51 6.04 -1.77
N SER A 28 -2.77 6.45 -0.53
CA SER A 28 -4.03 7.10 -0.18
C SER A 28 -4.17 8.45 -0.88
N MET A 29 -3.07 9.23 -0.96
CA MET A 29 -3.00 10.45 -1.77
C MET A 29 -3.26 10.15 -3.25
N GLY A 30 -2.61 9.10 -3.75
CA GLY A 30 -2.92 8.38 -5.00
C GLY A 30 -4.37 8.31 -5.40
N LEU A 31 -5.10 7.63 -4.53
CA LEU A 31 -6.47 7.23 -4.78
C LEU A 31 -7.47 8.35 -4.50
N SER A 32 -7.14 9.30 -3.61
CA SER A 32 -8.03 10.42 -3.29
C SER A 32 -8.02 11.52 -4.35
N GLY A 33 -6.92 11.66 -5.12
CA GLY A 33 -6.78 12.70 -6.14
C GLY A 33 -5.37 13.29 -6.12
N TRP A 34 -4.65 13.18 -7.24
CA TRP A 34 -3.25 13.60 -7.36
C TRP A 34 -3.05 15.04 -7.84
N PHE A 35 -3.89 15.54 -8.77
CA PHE A 35 -3.55 16.73 -9.55
C PHE A 35 -4.62 17.84 -9.62
N PHE A 36 -5.90 17.56 -9.39
CA PHE A 36 -6.97 18.54 -9.69
C PHE A 36 -7.65 19.08 -8.43
N GLU A 37 -8.08 18.21 -7.52
CA GLU A 37 -8.62 18.61 -6.21
C GLU A 37 -8.25 17.50 -5.21
N TYR A 38 -7.70 17.88 -4.06
CA TYR A 38 -7.25 16.94 -3.04
C TYR A 38 -8.26 16.89 -1.89
N PRO A 39 -9.25 15.98 -1.92
CA PRO A 39 -10.17 15.77 -0.81
C PRO A 39 -9.42 15.10 0.35
N PHE A 40 -8.82 15.92 1.21
CA PHE A 40 -8.05 15.44 2.37
C PHE A 40 -8.84 14.43 3.22
N ILE A 41 -10.13 14.68 3.43
CA ILE A 41 -11.01 13.77 4.19
C ILE A 41 -11.05 12.38 3.54
N LEU A 42 -11.16 12.32 2.21
CA LEU A 42 -11.16 11.05 1.47
C LEU A 42 -9.80 10.34 1.60
N MET A 43 -8.68 11.08 1.50
CA MET A 43 -7.35 10.51 1.73
C MET A 43 -7.25 9.85 3.11
N VAL A 44 -7.70 10.55 4.16
CA VAL A 44 -7.67 10.06 5.53
C VAL A 44 -8.52 8.78 5.68
N ILE A 45 -9.72 8.75 5.09
CA ILE A 45 -10.60 7.57 5.11
C ILE A 45 -9.92 6.39 4.42
N ILE A 46 -9.36 6.59 3.22
CA ILE A 46 -8.66 5.54 2.47
C ILE A 46 -7.47 5.01 3.28
N PHE A 47 -6.69 5.89 3.89
CA PHE A 47 -5.56 5.51 4.73
C PHE A 47 -6.01 4.62 5.89
N PHE A 48 -7.06 4.99 6.62
CA PHE A 48 -7.55 4.17 7.73
C PHE A 48 -8.06 2.80 7.26
N VAL A 49 -8.78 2.74 6.13
CA VAL A 49 -9.24 1.48 5.55
C VAL A 49 -8.05 0.58 5.19
N LEU A 50 -7.03 1.13 4.54
CA LEU A 50 -5.81 0.39 4.20
C LEU A 50 -4.94 0.09 5.43
N ALA A 51 -5.07 0.81 6.53
CA ALA A 51 -4.33 0.51 7.76
C ALA A 51 -4.93 -0.68 8.54
N ILE A 52 -6.19 -1.07 8.29
CA ILE A 52 -6.86 -2.16 9.00
C ILE A 52 -6.06 -3.48 8.97
N PRO A 53 -5.55 -3.97 7.83
CA PRO A 53 -4.74 -5.18 7.80
C PRO A 53 -3.42 -5.06 8.59
N LEU A 54 -2.79 -3.87 8.61
CA LEU A 54 -1.62 -3.64 9.46
C LEU A 54 -1.98 -3.70 10.95
N TRP A 55 -3.17 -3.21 11.31
CA TRP A 55 -3.68 -3.32 12.66
C TRP A 55 -3.94 -4.79 13.06
N LEU A 56 -4.43 -5.63 12.15
CA LEU A 56 -4.59 -7.07 12.40
C LEU A 56 -3.27 -7.76 12.75
N ILE A 57 -2.14 -7.27 12.22
CA ILE A 57 -0.81 -7.75 12.60
C ILE A 57 -0.48 -7.40 14.05
N MET A 58 -0.80 -6.18 14.49
CA MET A 58 -0.62 -5.77 15.90
C MET A 58 -1.43 -6.65 16.85
N LEU A 59 -2.64 -7.02 16.44
CA LEU A 59 -3.53 -7.90 17.21
C LEU A 59 -3.17 -9.39 17.12
N LYS A 60 -2.10 -9.75 16.39
CA LYS A 60 -1.68 -11.15 16.17
C LYS A 60 -2.80 -12.05 15.64
N SER A 61 -3.72 -11.49 14.83
CA SER A 61 -4.84 -12.25 14.28
C SER A 61 -4.34 -13.32 13.30
N PRO A 62 -4.87 -14.56 13.34
CA PRO A 62 -4.42 -15.64 12.46
C PRO A 62 -4.67 -15.36 10.98
N LYS A 63 -5.65 -14.49 10.68
CA LYS A 63 -5.96 -14.06 9.30
C LYS A 63 -5.12 -12.87 8.85
N ALA A 64 -4.31 -12.25 9.72
CA ALA A 64 -3.53 -11.06 9.39
C ALA A 64 -2.63 -11.24 8.16
N PRO A 65 -1.88 -12.35 7.99
CA PRO A 65 -1.04 -12.53 6.81
C PRO A 65 -1.83 -12.52 5.50
N GLN A 66 -3.01 -13.15 5.48
CA GLN A 66 -3.85 -13.22 4.28
C GLN A 66 -4.43 -11.85 3.91
N TRP A 67 -4.95 -11.11 4.90
CA TRP A 67 -5.46 -9.76 4.70
C TRP A 67 -4.38 -8.79 4.21
N ASN A 68 -3.15 -8.93 4.72
CA ASN A 68 -2.03 -8.09 4.28
C ASN A 68 -1.60 -8.37 2.85
N ILE A 69 -1.55 -9.64 2.45
CA ILE A 69 -1.29 -10.01 1.05
C ILE A 69 -2.40 -9.44 0.16
N SER A 70 -3.67 -9.69 0.50
CA SER A 70 -4.81 -9.24 -0.31
C SER A 70 -4.80 -7.73 -0.50
N MET A 71 -4.61 -6.97 0.59
CA MET A 71 -4.54 -5.51 0.56
C MET A 71 -3.47 -5.01 -0.41
N TRP A 72 -2.24 -5.52 -0.33
CA TRP A 72 -1.17 -5.03 -1.21
C TRP A 72 -1.43 -5.32 -2.68
N TRP A 73 -2.01 -6.48 -3.00
CA TRP A 73 -2.44 -6.78 -4.37
C TRP A 73 -3.61 -5.90 -4.83
N THR A 74 -4.55 -5.57 -3.96
CA THR A 74 -5.60 -4.60 -4.25
C THR A 74 -5.00 -3.22 -4.54
N ILE A 75 -4.03 -2.75 -3.75
CA ILE A 75 -3.33 -1.47 -4.00
C ILE A 75 -2.66 -1.47 -5.37
N VAL A 76 -1.95 -2.55 -5.74
CA VAL A 76 -1.33 -2.68 -7.07
C VAL A 76 -2.37 -2.52 -8.18
N VAL A 77 -3.51 -3.20 -8.08
CA VAL A 77 -4.57 -3.12 -9.09
C VAL A 77 -5.15 -1.72 -9.16
N LEU A 78 -5.49 -1.13 -8.00
CA LEU A 78 -6.05 0.22 -7.93
C LEU A 78 -5.09 1.28 -8.47
N MET A 79 -3.80 1.17 -8.15
CA MET A 79 -2.76 2.08 -8.64
C MET A 79 -2.55 1.95 -10.15
N THR A 80 -2.63 0.74 -10.68
CA THR A 80 -2.53 0.49 -12.12
C THR A 80 -3.73 1.11 -12.84
N LEU A 81 -4.95 0.85 -12.35
CA LEU A 81 -6.17 1.45 -12.89
C LEU A 81 -6.15 2.97 -12.79
N ARG A 82 -5.69 3.51 -11.65
CA ARG A 82 -5.55 4.96 -11.46
C ARG A 82 -4.58 5.54 -12.48
N SER A 83 -3.43 4.89 -12.68
CA SER A 83 -2.41 5.34 -13.64
C SER A 83 -2.96 5.41 -15.07
N ILE A 84 -3.80 4.46 -15.46
CA ILE A 84 -4.47 4.48 -16.76
C ILE A 84 -5.53 5.59 -16.82
N SER A 85 -6.31 5.76 -15.74
CA SER A 85 -7.41 6.74 -15.70
C SER A 85 -6.95 8.19 -15.87
N VAL A 86 -5.74 8.53 -15.40
CA VAL A 86 -5.17 9.89 -15.51
C VAL A 86 -5.06 10.33 -16.96
N PHE A 87 -4.76 9.43 -17.89
CA PHE A 87 -4.68 9.75 -19.33
C PHE A 87 -6.05 9.82 -20.02
N LEU A 88 -7.12 9.34 -19.38
CA LEU A 88 -8.48 9.38 -19.91
C LEU A 88 -9.26 10.60 -19.43
N GLU A 89 -8.86 11.21 -18.32
CA GLU A 89 -9.46 12.41 -17.75
C GLU A 89 -9.28 13.64 -18.67
N PRO A 90 -10.21 14.62 -18.65
CA PRO A 90 -10.16 15.79 -19.53
C PRO A 90 -8.83 16.55 -19.43
N GLY A 91 -8.32 16.74 -18.21
CA GLY A 91 -7.02 17.38 -17.99
C GLY A 91 -5.82 16.57 -18.48
N GLY A 92 -5.95 15.25 -18.65
CA GLY A 92 -4.92 14.41 -19.28
C GLY A 92 -4.89 14.52 -20.80
N LYS A 93 -6.04 14.81 -21.43
CA LYS A 93 -6.15 15.00 -22.89
C LYS A 93 -5.57 16.33 -23.37
N GLU A 94 -5.47 17.30 -22.47
CA GLU A 94 -4.92 18.63 -22.75
C GLU A 94 -3.41 18.72 -22.50
N MET A 95 -2.77 17.65 -21.98
CA MET A 95 -1.34 17.64 -21.68
C MET A 95 -0.48 17.60 -22.95
N ASN A 96 0.62 18.36 -22.93
CA ASN A 96 1.65 18.24 -23.96
C ASN A 96 2.42 16.91 -23.80
N ILE A 97 3.06 16.43 -24.86
CA ILE A 97 3.82 15.16 -24.90
C ILE A 97 4.87 15.09 -23.78
N ILE A 98 5.56 16.20 -23.48
CA ILE A 98 6.60 16.26 -22.44
C ILE A 98 5.97 16.08 -21.04
N GLU A 99 4.85 16.73 -20.78
CA GLU A 99 4.12 16.63 -19.50
C GLU A 99 3.54 15.23 -19.33
N MET A 100 2.94 14.69 -20.39
CA MET A 100 2.38 13.34 -20.43
C MET A 100 3.46 12.30 -20.13
N LEU A 101 4.67 12.45 -20.69
CA LEU A 101 5.78 11.53 -20.48
C LEU A 101 6.33 11.61 -19.04
N SER A 102 6.39 12.82 -18.46
CA SER A 102 6.79 13.01 -17.05
C SER A 102 5.78 12.38 -16.08
N VAL A 103 4.48 12.59 -16.32
CA VAL A 103 3.40 11.98 -15.53
C VAL A 103 3.42 10.45 -15.68
N ALA A 104 3.63 9.93 -16.89
CA ALA A 104 3.74 8.50 -17.12
C ALA A 104 4.90 7.86 -16.35
N LEU A 105 6.08 8.49 -16.37
CA LEU A 105 7.26 8.00 -15.66
C LEU A 105 7.05 7.98 -14.14
N THR A 106 6.48 9.04 -13.58
CA THR A 106 6.20 9.10 -12.13
C THR A 106 5.20 8.03 -11.70
N LEU A 107 4.10 7.86 -12.44
CA LEU A 107 3.12 6.80 -12.18
C LEU A 107 3.72 5.40 -12.31
N LEU A 108 4.57 5.16 -13.33
CA LEU A 108 5.24 3.88 -13.54
C LEU A 108 6.16 3.52 -12.36
N ILE A 109 6.90 4.49 -11.81
CA ILE A 109 7.72 4.28 -10.62
C ILE A 109 6.85 3.88 -9.42
N ILE A 110 5.74 4.58 -9.20
CA ILE A 110 4.82 4.33 -8.07
C ILE A 110 4.20 2.93 -8.14
N VAL A 111 3.71 2.55 -9.33
CA VAL A 111 3.17 1.20 -9.57
C VAL A 111 4.26 0.15 -9.38
N SER A 112 5.47 0.40 -9.87
CA SER A 112 6.60 -0.54 -9.72
C SER A 112 6.98 -0.76 -8.26
N ILE A 113 7.03 0.30 -7.45
CA ILE A 113 7.26 0.20 -6.00
C ILE A 113 6.17 -0.65 -5.35
N SER A 114 4.91 -0.44 -5.73
CA SER A 114 3.78 -1.22 -5.16
C SER A 114 3.89 -2.71 -5.47
N LEU A 115 4.29 -3.05 -6.70
CA LEU A 115 4.50 -4.42 -7.15
C LEU A 115 5.64 -5.09 -6.40
N VAL A 116 6.80 -4.44 -6.32
CA VAL A 116 7.97 -4.96 -5.62
C VAL A 116 7.65 -5.20 -4.15
N TRP A 117 6.98 -4.24 -3.50
CA TRP A 117 6.56 -4.38 -2.10
C TRP A 117 5.59 -5.54 -1.92
N ALA A 118 4.56 -5.65 -2.77
CA ALA A 118 3.59 -6.74 -2.72
C ALA A 118 4.26 -8.13 -2.89
N ILE A 119 5.19 -8.27 -3.84
CA ILE A 119 5.90 -9.53 -4.12
C ILE A 119 6.78 -9.95 -2.93
N ILE A 120 7.63 -9.04 -2.43
CA ILE A 120 8.56 -9.31 -1.34
C ILE A 120 7.79 -9.79 -0.10
N TRP A 121 6.76 -9.04 0.29
CA TRP A 121 6.02 -9.33 1.51
C TRP A 121 5.06 -10.51 1.34
N THR A 122 4.50 -10.74 0.15
CA THR A 122 3.76 -11.99 -0.13
C THR A 122 4.64 -13.22 0.09
N LYS A 123 5.88 -13.19 -0.43
CA LYS A 123 6.84 -14.29 -0.22
C LYS A 123 7.17 -14.46 1.26
N TYR A 124 7.40 -13.36 1.97
CA TYR A 124 7.67 -13.38 3.40
C TYR A 124 6.51 -13.97 4.22
N PHE A 125 5.29 -13.49 4.03
CA PHE A 125 4.11 -13.98 4.75
C PHE A 125 3.79 -15.45 4.48
N LYS A 126 4.05 -15.94 3.26
CA LYS A 126 3.80 -17.36 2.91
C LYS A 126 4.89 -18.32 3.37
N LYS A 127 6.17 -17.92 3.35
CA LYS A 127 7.31 -18.83 3.59
C LYS A 127 7.97 -18.70 4.96
N SER A 128 7.75 -17.60 5.67
CA SER A 128 8.45 -17.35 6.94
C SER A 128 7.91 -18.23 8.06
N ILE A 129 8.78 -19.06 8.63
CA ILE A 129 8.50 -19.85 9.84
C ILE A 129 8.11 -18.93 11.01
N ARG A 130 8.71 -17.73 11.09
CA ARG A 130 8.40 -16.75 12.14
C ARG A 130 6.96 -16.22 12.01
N VAL A 131 6.48 -15.99 10.80
CA VAL A 131 5.08 -15.59 10.56
C VAL A 131 4.15 -16.72 10.99
N ARG A 132 4.45 -17.96 10.56
CA ARG A 132 3.67 -19.13 10.98
C ARG A 132 3.59 -19.26 12.50
N ASN A 133 4.70 -19.14 13.21
CA ASN A 133 4.71 -19.27 14.68
C ASN A 133 4.10 -18.06 15.43
N THR A 134 3.85 -16.94 14.75
CA THR A 134 3.27 -15.73 15.38
C THR A 134 1.76 -15.64 15.16
N PHE A 135 1.24 -16.25 14.10
CA PHE A 135 -0.16 -16.13 13.68
C PHE A 135 -0.87 -17.49 13.54
N CYS A 136 -0.20 -18.63 13.77
CA CYS A 136 -0.82 -19.96 13.83
C CYS A 136 -0.72 -20.54 15.24
#